data_AF-A0A352Z9M3-F1
#
_entry.id   AF-A0A352Z9M3-F1
#
_cell.length_a   1.000
_cell.length_b   1.000
_cell.length_c   1.000
_cell.angle_alpha   90.00
_cell.angle_beta   90.00
_cell.angle_gamma   90.00
#
_symmetry.space_group_name_H-M   'P 1'
#
loop_
_entity.id
_entity.type
_entity.pdbx_description
1 polymer ?
#
loop_
_entity_poly.entity_id
_entity_poly.type
_entity_poly.pdbx_seq_one_letter_code
_entity_poly.pdbx_strand_id
1 'polypeptide(L)'
;MMVKLPQKVIERLTKTINKFQKVLQVAKDRDVNEANTVIIVGDILSDIFGFDKYTEITSEFAIRGTYCDLAIKTDDKIQYLVEVKAIGIDLKENHLRQAIDYGVNQGVQWIVLTNGIIWEIYKIQYNKPIDHDFVCSFNLLEINPRRADDQEKLYLLCKESLSKSVREDFHERILNVNRFVIAAIIQTEDVINIIKRELKKLCSGLRVDNDEIESIIYNEILKREVLDGEIAARAKQRIKRVISKSLKKASVEKIDEPTIQKIIGAQPSEKPLQEE
;
A
#
# COMPACT_ATOMS: atom_id res chain seq x y z
N MET A 1 -5.57 8.71 10.17
CA MET A 1 -4.96 10.03 10.35
C MET A 1 -4.17 10.34 9.09
N MET A 2 -4.39 11.49 8.43
CA MET A 2 -3.49 11.94 7.34
C MET A 2 -2.09 12.08 7.93
N VAL A 3 -1.06 11.67 7.18
CA VAL A 3 0.32 11.84 7.64
C VAL A 3 0.58 13.35 7.71
N LYS A 4 0.86 13.87 8.91
CA LYS A 4 1.16 15.30 9.05
C LYS A 4 2.57 15.55 8.52
N LEU A 5 2.67 16.08 7.31
CA LEU A 5 3.95 16.38 6.69
C LEU A 5 4.71 17.46 7.48
N PRO A 6 6.04 17.32 7.65
CA PRO A 6 6.86 18.38 8.21
C PRO A 6 6.79 19.65 7.36
N GLN A 7 6.68 20.82 8.00
CA GLN A 7 6.56 22.12 7.32
C GLN A 7 7.69 22.36 6.31
N LYS A 8 8.93 21.97 6.67
CA LYS A 8 10.10 22.06 5.77
C LYS A 8 9.91 21.32 4.44
N VAL A 9 9.18 20.20 4.45
CA VAL A 9 8.92 19.41 3.25
C VAL A 9 7.89 20.12 2.38
N ILE A 10 6.81 20.61 2.98
CA ILE A 10 5.77 21.36 2.26
C ILE A 10 6.37 22.59 1.56
N GLU A 11 7.24 23.32 2.26
CA GLU A 11 7.95 24.47 1.71
C GLU A 11 8.88 24.09 0.56
N ARG A 12 9.65 23.00 0.71
CA ARG A 12 10.52 22.48 -0.35
C ARG A 12 9.70 22.12 -1.59
N LEU A 13 8.68 21.28 -1.44
CA LEU A 13 7.77 20.86 -2.51
C LEU A 13 7.17 22.07 -3.25
N THR A 14 6.66 23.05 -2.50
CA THR A 14 6.05 24.27 -3.08
C THR A 14 7.05 25.09 -3.90
N LYS A 15 8.32 25.15 -3.46
CA LYS A 15 9.38 25.91 -4.15
C LYS A 15 9.90 25.21 -5.40
N THR A 16 9.99 23.87 -5.38
CA THR A 16 10.73 23.12 -6.42
C THR A 16 9.84 22.51 -7.49
N ILE A 17 8.59 22.14 -7.20
CA ILE A 17 7.72 21.46 -8.18
C ILE A 17 7.53 22.29 -9.46
N ASN A 18 7.19 23.58 -9.35
CA ASN A 18 6.97 24.43 -10.53
C ASN A 18 8.23 24.58 -11.41
N LYS A 19 9.43 24.52 -10.82
CA LYS A 19 10.70 24.53 -11.56
C LYS A 19 10.81 23.26 -12.41
N PHE A 20 10.62 22.09 -11.80
CA PHE A 20 10.77 20.81 -12.50
C PHE A 20 9.63 20.52 -13.47
N GLN A 21 8.42 21.01 -13.24
CA GLN A 21 7.35 20.95 -14.23
C GLN A 21 7.74 21.63 -15.54
N LYS A 22 8.40 22.80 -15.47
CA LYS A 22 8.93 23.48 -16.67
C LYS A 22 10.06 22.70 -17.32
N VAL A 23 10.99 22.16 -16.54
CA VAL A 23 12.11 21.34 -17.05
C VAL A 23 11.58 20.11 -17.79
N LEU A 24 10.63 19.39 -17.18
CA LEU A 24 10.00 18.21 -17.77
C LEU A 24 9.20 18.55 -19.01
N GLN A 25 8.50 19.69 -19.04
CA GLN A 25 7.79 20.11 -20.24
C GLN A 25 8.75 20.33 -21.41
N VAL A 26 9.85 21.06 -21.20
CA VAL A 26 10.86 21.27 -22.25
C VAL A 26 11.53 19.97 -22.66
N ALA A 27 11.83 19.09 -21.71
CA ALA A 27 12.42 17.78 -21.98
C ALA A 27 11.47 16.91 -22.81
N LYS A 28 10.16 16.95 -22.51
CA LYS A 28 9.11 16.25 -23.26
C LYS A 28 8.99 16.79 -24.67
N ASP A 29 8.94 18.12 -24.83
CA ASP A 29 8.82 18.78 -26.13
C ASP A 29 10.02 18.49 -27.04
N ARG A 30 11.19 18.17 -26.45
CA ARG A 30 12.43 17.81 -27.16
C ARG A 30 12.64 16.30 -27.29
N ASP A 31 11.74 15.48 -26.77
CA ASP A 31 11.83 14.02 -26.75
C ASP A 31 13.21 13.51 -26.29
N VAL A 32 13.64 13.94 -25.09
CA VAL A 32 14.98 13.60 -24.60
C VAL A 32 15.12 12.10 -24.30
N ASN A 33 16.30 11.56 -24.60
CA ASN A 33 16.63 10.16 -24.37
C ASN A 33 16.70 9.77 -22.88
N GLU A 34 16.87 8.48 -22.62
CA GLU A 34 16.92 7.89 -21.28
C GLU A 34 18.04 8.48 -20.42
N ALA A 35 19.26 8.58 -20.95
CA ALA A 35 20.40 9.13 -20.20
C ALA A 35 20.16 10.58 -19.72
N ASN A 36 19.58 11.43 -20.57
CA ASN A 36 19.20 12.79 -20.16
C ASN A 36 18.03 12.79 -19.17
N THR A 37 17.10 11.85 -19.31
CA THR A 37 15.99 11.69 -18.36
C THR A 37 16.50 11.26 -16.98
N VAL A 38 17.48 10.36 -16.91
CA VAL A 38 18.17 9.94 -15.66
C VAL A 38 18.77 11.13 -14.94
N ILE A 39 19.41 12.06 -15.66
CA ILE A 39 19.98 13.29 -15.08
C ILE A 39 18.87 14.15 -14.44
N ILE A 40 17.78 14.38 -15.16
CA ILE A 40 16.63 15.14 -14.65
C ILE A 40 16.02 14.46 -13.43
N VAL A 41 15.86 13.13 -13.46
CA VAL A 41 15.37 12.33 -12.33
C VAL A 41 16.30 12.47 -11.12
N GLY A 42 17.61 12.38 -11.30
CA GLY A 42 18.58 12.61 -10.23
C GLY A 42 18.45 13.99 -9.58
N ASP A 43 18.23 15.03 -10.39
CA ASP A 43 17.98 16.39 -9.90
C ASP A 43 16.63 16.49 -9.15
N ILE A 44 15.59 15.80 -9.61
CA ILE A 44 14.29 15.70 -8.92
C ILE A 44 14.45 15.01 -7.55
N LEU A 45 15.15 13.87 -7.52
CA LEU A 45 15.44 13.15 -6.28
C LEU A 45 16.15 14.05 -5.26
N SER A 46 17.05 14.92 -5.73
CA SER A 46 17.75 15.85 -4.85
C SER A 46 16.89 17.04 -4.43
N ASP A 47 16.40 17.84 -5.37
CA ASP A 47 15.74 19.12 -5.10
C ASP A 47 14.31 18.95 -4.55
N ILE A 48 13.55 17.96 -5.04
CA ILE A 48 12.17 17.72 -4.59
C ILE A 48 12.16 16.81 -3.37
N PHE A 49 12.81 15.65 -3.47
CA PHE A 49 12.74 14.62 -2.43
C PHE A 49 13.80 14.78 -1.33
N GLY A 50 14.79 15.66 -1.52
CA GLY A 50 15.71 16.09 -0.46
C GLY A 50 16.89 15.16 -0.22
N PHE A 51 17.22 14.30 -1.20
CA PHE A 51 18.41 13.46 -1.14
C PHE A 51 19.67 14.23 -1.53
N ASP A 52 20.78 13.91 -0.89
CA ASP A 52 22.06 14.44 -1.28
C ASP A 52 22.57 13.74 -2.56
N LYS A 53 22.85 14.54 -3.60
CA LYS A 53 23.23 14.04 -4.93
C LYS A 53 24.55 13.27 -4.95
N TYR A 54 25.46 13.54 -4.02
CA TYR A 54 26.81 12.96 -4.03
C TYR A 54 26.94 11.76 -3.10
N THR A 55 26.09 11.67 -2.08
CA THR A 55 26.23 10.65 -1.01
C THR A 55 25.04 9.71 -0.91
N GLU A 56 23.84 10.13 -1.34
CA GLU A 56 22.61 9.35 -1.17
C GLU A 56 22.00 8.89 -2.50
N ILE A 57 22.31 9.55 -3.61
CA ILE A 57 21.93 9.11 -4.95
C ILE A 57 23.15 8.45 -5.59
N THR A 58 23.03 7.18 -5.93
CA THR A 58 24.10 6.44 -6.58
C THR A 58 23.61 5.85 -7.90
N SER A 59 24.40 6.00 -8.95
CA SER A 59 24.28 5.22 -10.19
C SER A 59 25.08 3.93 -9.97
N GLU A 60 24.50 2.92 -9.35
CA GLU A 60 25.29 1.78 -8.88
C GLU A 60 25.63 0.77 -9.99
N PHE A 61 26.82 0.19 -9.80
CA PHE A 61 27.60 -0.60 -10.73
C PHE A 61 27.03 -1.99 -11.05
N ALA A 62 27.38 -2.48 -12.24
CA ALA A 62 27.12 -3.82 -12.73
C ALA A 62 27.52 -4.93 -11.75
N ILE A 63 26.56 -5.79 -11.37
CA ILE A 63 26.86 -7.14 -10.90
C ILE A 63 25.94 -8.11 -11.64
N ARG A 64 26.52 -8.95 -12.49
CA ARG A 64 25.83 -10.01 -13.27
C ARG A 64 24.84 -9.55 -14.35
N GLY A 65 25.03 -8.36 -14.91
CA GLY A 65 24.41 -7.96 -16.19
C GLY A 65 22.99 -7.39 -16.11
N THR A 66 22.44 -7.19 -14.91
CA THR A 66 21.15 -6.51 -14.70
C THR A 66 21.38 -5.24 -13.89
N TYR A 67 20.85 -4.12 -14.36
CA TYR A 67 21.06 -2.77 -13.81
C TYR A 67 19.73 -2.18 -13.34
N CYS A 68 19.78 -1.26 -12.37
CA CYS A 68 18.79 -0.20 -12.22
C CYS A 68 19.52 1.13 -12.42
N ASP A 69 18.87 2.14 -12.99
CA ASP A 69 19.53 3.39 -13.36
C ASP A 69 20.05 4.18 -12.16
N LEU A 70 19.25 4.24 -11.08
CA LEU A 70 19.61 4.94 -9.85
C LEU A 70 19.19 4.11 -8.63
N ALA A 71 19.96 4.22 -7.56
CA ALA A 71 19.59 3.73 -6.24
C ALA A 71 19.68 4.86 -5.22
N ILE A 72 18.76 4.84 -4.26
CA ILE A 72 18.74 5.79 -3.15
C ILE A 72 19.24 5.06 -1.92
N LYS A 73 20.31 5.57 -1.32
CA LYS A 73 21.03 4.99 -0.19
C LYS A 73 20.96 5.93 1.01
N THR A 74 20.69 5.38 2.19
CA THR A 74 20.71 6.11 3.47
C THR A 74 21.24 5.17 4.54
N ASP A 75 22.15 5.67 5.39
CA ASP A 75 22.83 4.88 6.44
C ASP A 75 23.42 3.58 5.90
N ASP A 76 24.14 3.70 4.78
CA ASP A 76 24.72 2.60 4.03
C ASP A 76 23.78 1.53 3.44
N LYS A 77 22.45 1.73 3.55
CA LYS A 77 21.45 0.80 3.04
C LYS A 77 20.69 1.37 1.85
N ILE A 78 20.54 0.57 0.80
CA ILE A 78 19.66 0.90 -0.33
C ILE A 78 18.20 0.88 0.14
N GLN A 79 17.53 2.01 -0.04
CA GLN A 79 16.14 2.25 0.33
C GLN A 79 15.20 2.13 -0.85
N TYR A 80 15.60 2.62 -2.02
CA TYR A 80 14.84 2.55 -3.27
C TYR A 80 15.74 2.16 -4.43
N LEU A 81 15.18 1.41 -5.36
CA LEU A 81 15.71 1.23 -6.71
C LEU A 81 14.84 2.04 -7.66
N VAL A 82 15.46 2.78 -8.55
CA VAL A 82 14.77 3.67 -9.48
C VAL A 82 15.17 3.27 -10.89
N GLU A 83 14.20 2.73 -11.62
CA GLU A 83 14.29 2.39 -13.03
C GLU A 83 13.73 3.56 -13.83
N VAL A 84 14.53 4.09 -14.75
CA VAL A 84 14.22 5.28 -15.54
C VAL A 84 14.08 4.87 -17.01
N LYS A 85 13.10 5.48 -17.68
CA LYS A 85 12.92 5.38 -19.14
C LYS A 85 13.03 6.75 -19.78
N ALA A 86 13.26 6.77 -21.09
CA ALA A 86 13.19 8.00 -21.87
C ALA A 86 11.82 8.70 -21.69
N ILE A 87 11.81 10.03 -21.71
CA ILE A 87 10.65 10.83 -21.28
C ILE A 87 9.36 10.58 -22.07
N GLY A 88 9.48 10.22 -23.35
CA GLY A 88 8.36 9.90 -24.24
C GLY A 88 7.88 8.46 -24.17
N ILE A 89 8.52 7.60 -23.38
CA ILE A 89 8.21 6.18 -23.30
C ILE A 89 7.19 5.91 -22.19
N ASP A 90 6.14 5.18 -22.54
CA ASP A 90 5.18 4.67 -21.58
C ASP A 90 5.80 3.60 -20.68
N LEU A 91 5.44 3.63 -19.40
CA LEU A 91 5.86 2.63 -18.42
C LEU A 91 5.07 1.34 -18.65
N LYS A 92 5.78 0.22 -18.70
CA LYS A 92 5.23 -1.10 -19.04
C LYS A 92 5.72 -2.15 -18.05
N GLU A 93 4.95 -3.23 -17.92
CA GLU A 93 5.23 -4.31 -16.97
C GLU A 93 6.61 -4.97 -17.19
N ASN A 94 7.08 -5.05 -18.45
CA ASN A 94 8.42 -5.57 -18.74
C ASN A 94 9.54 -4.70 -18.17
N HIS A 95 9.35 -3.37 -18.09
CA HIS A 95 10.30 -2.47 -17.43
C HIS A 95 10.32 -2.73 -15.92
N LEU A 96 9.13 -2.91 -15.31
CA LEU A 96 9.00 -3.21 -13.89
C LEU A 96 9.69 -4.52 -13.50
N ARG A 97 9.56 -5.58 -14.31
CA ARG A 97 10.17 -6.89 -14.04
C ARG A 97 11.70 -6.79 -13.86
N GLN A 98 12.37 -5.99 -14.69
CA GLN A 98 13.82 -5.79 -14.58
C GLN A 98 14.21 -5.22 -13.20
N ALA A 99 13.48 -4.21 -12.75
CA ALA A 99 13.71 -3.57 -11.46
C ALA A 99 13.36 -4.48 -10.26
N ILE A 100 12.29 -5.27 -10.38
CA ILE A 100 11.90 -6.25 -9.35
C ILE A 100 12.98 -7.34 -9.21
N ASP A 101 13.47 -7.90 -10.32
CA ASP A 101 14.49 -8.94 -10.30
C ASP A 101 15.76 -8.45 -9.60
N TYR A 102 16.15 -7.20 -9.85
CA TYR A 102 17.28 -6.59 -9.13
C TYR A 102 16.97 -6.40 -7.63
N GLY A 103 15.79 -5.88 -7.29
CA GLY A 103 15.37 -5.69 -5.90
C GLY A 103 15.35 -6.97 -5.08
N VAL A 104 14.85 -8.06 -5.66
CA VAL A 104 14.86 -9.39 -5.03
C VAL A 104 16.28 -9.86 -4.75
N ASN A 105 17.19 -9.72 -5.72
CA ASN A 105 18.58 -10.16 -5.58
C ASN A 105 19.38 -9.35 -4.54
N GLN A 106 19.06 -8.07 -4.37
CA GLN A 106 19.73 -7.17 -3.41
C GLN A 106 19.00 -7.03 -2.07
N GLY A 107 17.84 -7.68 -1.91
CA GLY A 107 17.01 -7.56 -0.71
C GLY A 107 16.35 -6.18 -0.54
N VAL A 108 16.21 -5.42 -1.63
CA VAL A 108 15.56 -4.10 -1.64
C VAL A 108 14.10 -4.27 -2.01
N GLN A 109 13.19 -3.77 -1.17
CA GLN A 109 11.75 -3.98 -1.35
C GLN A 109 11.06 -2.91 -2.18
N TRP A 110 11.60 -1.70 -2.21
CA TRP A 110 10.90 -0.55 -2.77
C TRP A 110 11.47 -0.20 -4.14
N ILE A 111 10.59 -0.23 -5.13
CA ILE A 111 10.91 0.00 -6.54
C ILE A 111 10.16 1.23 -7.02
N VAL A 112 10.85 2.08 -7.77
CA VAL A 112 10.28 3.23 -8.46
C VAL A 112 10.53 3.03 -9.96
N LEU A 113 9.47 3.08 -10.76
CA LEU A 113 9.55 3.09 -12.21
C LEU A 113 9.11 4.47 -12.71
N THR A 114 9.92 5.13 -13.53
CA THR A 114 9.62 6.50 -13.98
C THR A 114 10.16 6.83 -15.36
N ASN A 115 9.50 7.77 -16.05
CA ASN A 115 10.04 8.45 -17.23
C ASN A 115 10.29 9.94 -16.95
N GLY A 116 10.45 10.31 -15.68
CA GLY A 116 10.54 11.69 -15.20
C GLY A 116 9.17 12.36 -15.00
N ILE A 117 8.18 12.07 -15.84
CA ILE A 117 6.82 12.63 -15.75
C ILE A 117 5.92 11.74 -14.88
N ILE A 118 5.77 10.48 -15.27
CA ILE A 118 5.01 9.48 -14.51
C ILE A 118 5.95 8.79 -13.54
N TRP A 119 5.51 8.66 -12.30
CA TRP A 119 6.20 7.95 -11.24
C TRP A 119 5.29 6.87 -10.71
N GLU A 120 5.73 5.63 -10.77
CA GLU A 120 5.02 4.46 -10.23
C GLU A 120 5.85 3.85 -9.11
N ILE A 121 5.23 3.63 -7.96
CA ILE A 121 5.90 3.14 -6.76
C ILE A 121 5.35 1.76 -6.44
N TYR A 122 6.25 0.80 -6.25
CA TYR A 122 5.93 -0.59 -5.98
C TYR A 122 6.65 -1.08 -4.73
N LYS A 123 6.05 -2.06 -4.07
CA LYS A 123 6.67 -2.79 -2.97
C LYS A 123 6.68 -4.29 -3.26
N ILE A 124 7.87 -4.88 -3.28
CA ILE A 124 8.06 -6.33 -3.46
C ILE A 124 7.51 -7.07 -2.23
N GLN A 125 6.72 -8.09 -2.51
CA GLN A 125 6.19 -9.05 -1.56
C GLN A 125 6.96 -10.36 -1.71
N TYR A 126 7.69 -10.75 -0.66
CA TYR A 126 8.47 -11.99 -0.62
C TYR A 126 7.59 -13.22 -0.36
N ASN A 127 6.56 -13.39 -1.19
CA ASN A 127 5.73 -14.58 -1.24
C ASN A 127 6.40 -15.65 -2.12
N LYS A 128 5.81 -16.85 -2.17
CA LYS A 128 6.19 -17.91 -3.11
C LYS A 128 4.95 -18.22 -3.98
N PRO A 129 4.87 -17.75 -5.24
CA PRO A 129 5.88 -16.99 -6.00
C PRO A 129 6.02 -15.54 -5.52
N ILE A 130 7.12 -14.89 -5.92
CA ILE A 130 7.37 -13.46 -5.66
C ILE A 130 6.26 -12.65 -6.31
N ASP A 131 5.77 -11.65 -5.59
CA ASP A 131 4.70 -10.76 -6.02
C ASP A 131 5.07 -9.32 -5.69
N HIS A 132 4.26 -8.34 -6.10
CA HIS A 132 4.46 -6.95 -5.77
C HIS A 132 3.13 -6.21 -5.62
N ASP A 133 3.12 -5.23 -4.72
CA ASP A 133 2.03 -4.28 -4.58
C ASP A 133 2.32 -3.02 -5.40
N PHE A 134 1.36 -2.59 -6.20
CA PHE A 134 1.32 -1.21 -6.70
C PHE A 134 0.89 -0.30 -5.56
N VAL A 135 1.79 0.58 -5.12
CA VAL A 135 1.56 1.47 -3.98
C VAL A 135 0.81 2.70 -4.46
N CYS A 136 1.40 3.48 -5.37
CA CYS A 136 0.72 4.60 -5.98
C CYS A 136 1.42 5.04 -7.27
N SER A 137 0.74 5.93 -8.00
CA SER A 137 1.33 6.66 -9.12
C SER A 137 0.91 8.13 -9.10
N PHE A 138 1.75 8.97 -9.68
CA PHE A 138 1.45 10.36 -9.95
C PHE A 138 2.12 10.86 -11.24
N ASN A 139 1.48 11.85 -11.88
CA ASN A 139 2.04 12.64 -12.96
C ASN A 139 2.61 13.95 -12.40
N LEU A 140 3.93 14.12 -12.43
CA LEU A 140 4.59 15.29 -11.85
C LEU A 140 4.19 16.60 -12.54
N LEU A 141 3.76 16.57 -13.81
CA LEU A 141 3.23 17.74 -14.52
C LEU A 141 1.85 18.18 -14.01
N GLU A 142 1.11 17.29 -13.35
CA GLU A 142 -0.25 17.54 -12.83
C GLU A 142 -0.31 17.69 -11.31
N ILE A 143 0.83 17.51 -10.63
CA ILE A 143 0.93 17.67 -9.17
C ILE A 143 0.60 19.10 -8.77
N ASN A 144 -0.25 19.23 -7.75
CA ASN A 144 -0.45 20.47 -7.02
C ASN A 144 0.19 20.37 -5.62
N PRO A 145 1.27 21.11 -5.33
CA PRO A 145 1.96 21.03 -4.03
C PRO A 145 1.12 21.47 -2.84
N ARG A 146 -0.08 22.03 -3.05
CA ARG A 146 -1.01 22.44 -2.00
C ARG A 146 -2.13 21.43 -1.75
N ARG A 147 -2.29 20.41 -2.62
CA ARG A 147 -3.31 19.37 -2.47
C ARG A 147 -2.78 18.27 -1.55
N ALA A 148 -3.51 17.95 -0.49
CA ALA A 148 -3.08 16.97 0.52
C ALA A 148 -2.77 15.60 -0.08
N ASP A 149 -3.60 15.09 -0.99
CA ASP A 149 -3.39 13.80 -1.63
C ASP A 149 -2.10 13.74 -2.48
N ASP A 150 -1.73 14.85 -3.13
CA ASP A 150 -0.49 14.94 -3.89
C ASP A 150 0.72 15.01 -2.95
N GLN A 151 0.62 15.81 -1.91
CA GLN A 151 1.64 15.91 -0.86
C GLN A 151 1.93 14.54 -0.24
N GLU A 152 0.88 13.77 0.08
CA GLU A 152 0.99 12.42 0.63
C GLU A 152 1.75 11.48 -0.32
N LYS A 153 1.38 11.46 -1.61
CA LYS A 153 2.07 10.63 -2.62
C LYS A 153 3.55 11.01 -2.76
N LEU A 154 3.86 12.30 -2.81
CA LEU A 154 5.24 12.78 -2.93
C LEU A 154 6.05 12.49 -1.68
N TYR A 155 5.43 12.60 -0.50
CA TYR A 155 6.11 12.39 0.76
C TYR A 155 6.68 10.98 0.89
N LEU A 156 6.05 9.97 0.28
CA LEU A 156 6.56 8.60 0.22
C LEU A 156 7.99 8.53 -0.34
N LEU A 157 8.34 9.40 -1.29
CA LEU A 157 9.68 9.45 -1.86
C LEU A 157 10.62 10.43 -1.15
N CYS A 158 10.11 11.34 -0.31
CA CYS A 158 10.97 12.27 0.44
C CYS A 158 11.88 11.55 1.43
N LYS A 159 13.12 12.01 1.57
CA LYS A 159 14.09 11.52 2.56
C LYS A 159 13.50 11.42 3.97
N GLU A 160 12.69 12.38 4.37
CA GLU A 160 12.06 12.41 5.69
C GLU A 160 11.08 11.27 5.97
N SER A 161 10.53 10.61 4.94
CA SER A 161 9.63 9.46 5.13
C SER A 161 10.36 8.13 5.30
N LEU A 162 11.69 8.10 5.13
CA LEU A 162 12.49 6.88 5.24
C LEU A 162 12.60 6.30 6.65
N SER A 163 12.17 7.03 7.68
CA SER A 163 12.02 6.45 9.01
C SER A 163 11.05 5.25 8.94
N LYS A 164 11.52 4.07 9.40
CA LYS A 164 10.87 2.77 9.13
C LYS A 164 9.36 2.74 9.40
N SER A 165 8.85 3.48 10.40
CA SER A 165 7.43 3.51 10.73
C SER A 165 6.59 4.24 9.68
N VAL A 166 7.02 5.41 9.21
CA VAL A 166 6.18 6.31 8.39
C VAL A 166 5.86 5.70 7.03
N ARG A 167 6.85 5.14 6.35
CA ARG A 167 6.69 4.53 5.03
C ARG A 167 5.83 3.26 5.07
N GLU A 168 6.02 2.42 6.08
CA GLU A 168 5.22 1.21 6.26
C GLU A 168 3.78 1.54 6.62
N ASP A 169 3.56 2.50 7.54
CA ASP A 169 2.22 2.98 7.90
C ASP A 169 1.49 3.58 6.68
N PHE A 170 2.21 4.31 5.83
CA PHE A 170 1.67 4.89 4.61
C PHE A 170 1.28 3.81 3.58
N HIS A 171 2.15 2.83 3.39
CA HIS A 171 1.89 1.68 2.53
C HIS A 171 0.64 0.93 2.98
N GLU A 172 0.58 0.59 4.26
CA GLU A 172 -0.59 -0.08 4.85
C GLU A 172 -1.84 0.77 4.70
N ARG A 173 -1.75 2.08 4.91
CA ARG A 173 -2.89 2.99 4.73
C ARG A 173 -3.39 2.98 3.29
N ILE A 174 -2.53 3.10 2.27
CA ILE A 174 -2.99 3.06 0.87
C ILE A 174 -3.61 1.70 0.53
N LEU A 175 -2.95 0.62 0.93
CA LEU A 175 -3.42 -0.73 0.63
C LEU A 175 -4.75 -1.07 1.31
N ASN A 176 -5.02 -0.53 2.50
CA ASN A 176 -6.20 -0.88 3.28
C ASN A 176 -7.31 0.19 3.24
N VAL A 177 -6.98 1.46 3.02
CA VAL A 177 -7.92 2.58 3.07
C VAL A 177 -8.11 3.14 1.66
N ASN A 178 -8.72 2.32 0.79
CA ASN A 178 -9.07 2.72 -0.56
C ASN A 178 -10.49 2.27 -0.92
N ARG A 179 -11.04 2.86 -1.98
CA ARG A 179 -12.43 2.64 -2.42
C ARG A 179 -12.78 1.17 -2.66
N PHE A 180 -11.84 0.37 -3.16
CA PHE A 180 -12.06 -1.05 -3.45
C PHE A 180 -12.14 -1.87 -2.16
N VAL A 181 -11.25 -1.58 -1.21
CA VAL A 181 -11.26 -2.26 0.10
C VAL A 181 -12.51 -1.88 0.89
N ILE A 182 -12.87 -0.59 0.92
CA ILE A 182 -14.11 -0.13 1.57
C ILE A 182 -15.33 -0.78 0.93
N ALA A 183 -15.41 -0.80 -0.41
CA ALA A 183 -16.49 -1.47 -1.13
C ALA A 183 -16.57 -2.97 -0.80
N ALA A 184 -15.43 -3.66 -0.71
CA ALA A 184 -15.38 -5.06 -0.31
C ALA A 184 -15.82 -5.30 1.14
N ILE A 185 -15.48 -4.39 2.07
CA ILE A 185 -15.90 -4.48 3.48
C ILE A 185 -17.42 -4.27 3.62
N ILE A 186 -17.99 -3.31 2.90
CA ILE A 186 -19.44 -3.01 2.95
C ILE A 186 -20.28 -4.21 2.49
N GLN A 187 -19.74 -5.02 1.57
CA GLN A 187 -20.36 -6.26 1.07
C GLN A 187 -20.20 -7.46 2.03
N THR A 188 -19.63 -7.30 3.22
CA THR A 188 -19.47 -8.41 4.18
C THR A 188 -20.75 -8.63 4.99
N GLU A 189 -20.99 -9.88 5.38
CA GLU A 189 -22.17 -10.28 6.16
C GLU A 189 -22.28 -9.49 7.49
N ASP A 190 -21.16 -9.20 8.14
CA ASP A 190 -21.13 -8.40 9.38
C ASP A 190 -21.68 -6.98 9.18
N VAL A 191 -21.31 -6.32 8.08
CA VAL A 191 -21.79 -4.96 7.76
C VAL A 191 -23.25 -5.00 7.33
N ILE A 192 -23.66 -5.98 6.52
CA ILE A 192 -25.07 -6.19 6.15
C ILE A 192 -25.92 -6.39 7.42
N ASN A 193 -25.45 -7.19 8.36
CA ASN A 193 -26.12 -7.41 9.64
C ASN A 193 -26.15 -6.15 10.53
N ILE A 194 -25.14 -5.27 10.46
CA ILE A 194 -25.19 -3.95 11.11
C ILE A 194 -26.28 -3.09 10.47
N ILE A 195 -26.31 -2.98 9.15
CA ILE A 195 -27.32 -2.18 8.41
C ILE A 195 -28.73 -2.67 8.75
N LYS A 196 -28.96 -3.99 8.71
CA LYS A 196 -30.23 -4.60 9.08
C LYS A 196 -30.68 -4.24 10.50
N ARG A 197 -29.75 -4.23 11.47
CA ARG A 197 -30.05 -3.84 12.85
C ARG A 197 -30.42 -2.37 12.96
N GLU A 198 -29.73 -1.48 12.25
CA GLU A 198 -30.06 -0.05 12.24
C GLU A 198 -31.42 0.22 11.56
N LEU A 199 -31.75 -0.47 10.46
CA LEU A 199 -33.07 -0.38 9.82
C LEU A 199 -34.20 -0.80 10.76
N LYS A 200 -34.01 -1.87 11.53
CA LYS A 200 -34.99 -2.32 12.54
C LYS A 200 -35.20 -1.33 13.69
N LYS A 201 -34.18 -0.54 14.03
CA LYS A 201 -34.32 0.52 15.05
C LYS A 201 -35.11 1.71 14.52
N LEU A 202 -34.96 2.04 13.24
CA LEU A 202 -35.70 3.12 12.60
C LEU A 202 -37.20 2.81 12.48
N CYS A 203 -37.54 1.55 12.21
CA CYS A 203 -38.94 1.12 12.11
C CYS A 203 -39.14 -0.22 12.83
N SER A 204 -39.81 -0.18 13.99
CA SER A 204 -40.14 -1.38 14.74
C SER A 204 -41.13 -2.27 13.96
N GLY A 205 -40.77 -3.55 13.80
CA GLY A 205 -41.58 -4.52 13.05
C GLY A 205 -41.20 -4.70 11.58
N LEU A 206 -40.24 -3.92 11.06
CA LEU A 206 -39.77 -4.07 9.68
C LEU A 206 -39.04 -5.42 9.48
N ARG A 207 -39.51 -6.19 8.50
CA ARG A 207 -38.80 -7.38 8.00
C ARG A 207 -37.92 -6.95 6.85
N VAL A 208 -36.61 -7.05 7.04
CA VAL A 208 -35.61 -6.79 6.00
C VAL A 208 -34.77 -8.04 5.84
N ASP A 209 -34.58 -8.50 4.62
CA ASP A 209 -33.72 -9.63 4.33
C ASP A 209 -32.28 -9.20 4.04
N ASN A 210 -31.31 -10.07 4.30
CA ASN A 210 -29.90 -9.75 4.00
C ASN A 210 -29.69 -9.63 2.48
N ASP A 211 -30.34 -10.47 1.70
CA ASP A 211 -30.25 -10.48 0.23
C ASP A 211 -30.78 -9.17 -0.40
N GLU A 212 -31.83 -8.60 0.19
CA GLU A 212 -32.38 -7.30 -0.22
C GLU A 212 -31.35 -6.18 0.00
N ILE A 213 -30.73 -6.14 1.18
CA ILE A 213 -29.70 -5.16 1.52
C ILE A 213 -28.48 -5.32 0.61
N GLU A 214 -28.04 -6.56 0.37
CA GLU A 214 -26.90 -6.85 -0.51
C GLU A 214 -27.17 -6.38 -1.94
N SER A 215 -28.38 -6.65 -2.46
CA SER A 215 -28.79 -6.20 -3.80
C SER A 215 -28.76 -4.68 -3.92
N ILE A 216 -29.31 -3.95 -2.94
CA ILE A 216 -29.30 -2.48 -2.94
C ILE A 216 -27.86 -1.95 -2.90
N ILE A 217 -27.01 -2.50 -2.03
CA ILE A 217 -25.61 -2.11 -1.94
C ILE A 217 -24.90 -2.33 -3.27
N TYR A 218 -25.06 -3.51 -3.87
CA TYR A 218 -24.34 -3.91 -5.07
C TYR A 218 -24.82 -3.17 -6.32
N ASN A 219 -26.13 -3.03 -6.50
CA ASN A 219 -26.72 -2.51 -7.74
C ASN A 219 -26.96 -0.99 -7.72
N GLU A 220 -27.22 -0.40 -6.55
CA GLU A 220 -27.69 0.99 -6.45
C GLU A 220 -26.69 1.93 -5.77
N ILE A 221 -25.93 1.43 -4.79
CA ILE A 221 -25.01 2.28 -3.99
C ILE A 221 -23.58 2.25 -4.57
N LEU A 222 -23.05 1.07 -4.87
CA LEU A 222 -21.66 0.93 -5.31
C LEU A 222 -21.52 1.21 -6.81
N LYS A 223 -20.57 2.08 -7.16
CA LYS A 223 -20.21 2.33 -8.56
C LYS A 223 -19.56 1.10 -9.18
N ARG A 224 -19.84 0.81 -10.46
CA ARG A 224 -19.22 -0.32 -11.18
C ARG A 224 -17.68 -0.33 -11.12
N GLU A 225 -17.06 0.84 -11.14
CA GLU A 225 -15.60 1.00 -11.08
C GLU A 225 -14.95 0.44 -9.80
N VAL A 226 -15.70 0.20 -8.71
CA VAL A 226 -15.18 -0.42 -7.48
C VAL A 226 -15.57 -1.90 -7.34
N LEU A 227 -16.41 -2.39 -8.23
CA LEU A 227 -16.90 -3.78 -8.24
C LEU A 227 -16.12 -4.65 -9.22
N ASP A 228 -15.73 -4.07 -10.36
CA ASP A 228 -15.12 -4.78 -11.47
C ASP A 228 -13.60 -4.54 -11.57
N GLY A 229 -12.92 -5.47 -12.25
CA GLY A 229 -11.49 -5.39 -12.53
C GLY A 229 -10.60 -6.06 -11.48
N GLU A 230 -9.30 -6.15 -11.79
CA GLU A 230 -8.35 -6.91 -10.98
C GLU A 230 -8.18 -6.35 -9.56
N ILE A 231 -8.20 -5.02 -9.41
CA ILE A 231 -8.01 -4.36 -8.11
C ILE A 231 -9.18 -4.69 -7.17
N ALA A 232 -10.42 -4.67 -7.70
CA ALA A 232 -11.62 -5.04 -6.95
C ALA A 232 -11.58 -6.53 -6.53
N ALA A 233 -11.18 -7.41 -7.46
CA ALA A 233 -11.05 -8.85 -7.18
C ALA A 233 -10.01 -9.15 -6.10
N ARG A 234 -8.82 -8.51 -6.18
CA ARG A 234 -7.75 -8.63 -5.17
C ARG A 234 -8.21 -8.12 -3.80
N ALA A 235 -8.91 -6.99 -3.75
CA ALA A 235 -9.47 -6.45 -2.51
C ALA A 235 -10.47 -7.43 -1.86
N LYS A 236 -11.44 -7.95 -2.64
CA LYS A 236 -12.40 -8.96 -2.17
C LYS A 236 -11.71 -10.22 -1.63
N GLN A 237 -10.72 -10.75 -2.36
CA GLN A 237 -9.98 -11.93 -1.95
C GLN A 237 -9.19 -11.70 -0.65
N ARG A 238 -8.57 -10.52 -0.51
CA ARG A 238 -7.86 -10.12 0.71
C ARG A 238 -8.79 -10.07 1.91
N ILE A 239 -9.95 -9.42 1.80
CA ILE A 239 -10.94 -9.35 2.87
C ILE A 239 -11.45 -10.74 3.25
N LYS A 240 -11.76 -11.59 2.27
CA LYS A 240 -12.17 -12.99 2.51
C LYS A 240 -11.11 -13.77 3.30
N ARG A 241 -9.81 -13.61 2.97
CA ARG A 241 -8.71 -14.25 3.69
C ARG A 241 -8.62 -13.75 5.13
N VAL A 242 -8.74 -12.44 5.38
CA VAL A 242 -8.69 -11.86 6.73
C VAL A 242 -9.83 -12.38 7.61
N ILE A 243 -11.07 -12.36 7.08
CA ILE A 243 -12.24 -12.90 7.78
C ILE A 243 -12.04 -14.38 8.09
N SER A 244 -11.60 -15.19 7.12
CA SER A 244 -11.38 -16.62 7.35
C SER A 244 -10.31 -16.92 8.39
N LYS A 245 -9.26 -16.09 8.51
CA LYS A 245 -8.24 -16.22 9.55
C LYS A 245 -8.78 -15.84 10.93
N SER A 246 -9.58 -14.77 11.00
CA SER A 246 -10.22 -14.34 12.25
C SER A 246 -11.18 -15.41 12.79
N LEU A 247 -11.99 -16.00 11.92
CA LEU A 247 -12.89 -17.11 12.27
C LEU A 247 -12.13 -18.34 12.77
N LYS A 248 -11.02 -18.70 12.13
CA LYS A 248 -10.14 -19.80 12.58
C LYS A 248 -9.52 -19.52 13.95
N LYS A 249 -9.06 -18.29 14.19
CA LYS A 249 -8.50 -17.90 15.49
C LYS A 249 -9.56 -17.96 16.60
N ALA A 250 -10.76 -17.46 16.34
CA ALA A 250 -11.88 -17.52 17.28
C ALA A 250 -12.35 -18.96 17.56
N SER A 251 -12.25 -19.88 16.59
CA SER A 251 -12.54 -21.30 16.82
C SER A 251 -11.48 -22.01 17.67
N VAL A 252 -10.20 -21.62 17.57
CA VAL A 252 -9.12 -22.18 18.38
C VAL A 252 -9.21 -21.69 19.82
N GLU A 253 -9.45 -20.39 20.04
CA GLU A 253 -9.65 -19.82 21.39
C GLU A 253 -10.90 -20.40 22.10
N LYS A 254 -11.96 -20.73 21.36
CA LYS A 254 -13.15 -21.40 21.92
C LYS A 254 -12.94 -22.87 22.31
N ILE A 255 -11.90 -23.54 21.80
CA ILE A 255 -11.59 -24.94 22.16
C ILE A 255 -10.78 -25.00 23.47
N ASP A 256 -10.05 -23.94 23.81
CA ASP A 256 -9.20 -23.90 25.00
C ASP A 256 -9.93 -23.47 26.28
N GLU A 257 -11.12 -22.84 26.20
CA GLU A 257 -11.86 -22.34 27.37
C GLU A 257 -12.84 -23.31 28.10
N PRO A 258 -13.38 -24.42 27.54
CA PRO A 258 -14.37 -25.23 28.27
C PRO A 258 -13.78 -26.42 29.07
N THR A 259 -12.47 -26.68 29.03
CA THR A 259 -11.91 -27.93 29.62
C THR A 259 -11.57 -27.84 31.12
N ILE A 260 -11.48 -26.63 31.72
CA ILE A 260 -11.03 -26.50 33.13
C ILE A 260 -12.18 -26.67 34.14
N GLN A 261 -13.45 -26.50 33.76
CA GLN A 261 -14.58 -26.58 34.72
C GLN A 261 -15.21 -27.98 34.90
N LYS A 262 -14.79 -29.01 34.16
CA LYS A 262 -15.35 -30.37 34.29
C LYS A 262 -14.57 -31.34 35.18
N ILE A 263 -13.45 -30.92 35.80
CA ILE A 263 -12.61 -31.82 36.61
C ILE A 263 -12.74 -31.57 38.14
N ILE A 264 -13.34 -30.46 38.60
CA ILE A 264 -13.37 -30.11 40.04
C ILE A 264 -14.71 -30.51 40.74
N GLY A 265 -15.67 -31.09 40.02
CA GLY A 265 -17.03 -31.31 40.55
C GLY A 265 -17.35 -32.68 41.17
N ALA A 266 -16.42 -33.63 41.25
CA ALA A 266 -16.69 -34.97 41.77
C ALA A 266 -15.75 -35.32 42.94
N GLN A 267 -16.05 -34.81 44.14
CA GLN A 267 -15.51 -35.40 45.37
C GLN A 267 -16.30 -36.67 45.71
N PRO A 268 -15.66 -37.83 45.93
CA PRO A 268 -16.31 -38.99 46.52
C PRO A 268 -16.49 -38.78 48.02
N SER A 269 -17.70 -39.04 48.52
CA SER A 269 -18.04 -39.07 49.94
C SER A 269 -17.25 -40.17 50.68
N GLU A 270 -16.45 -39.79 51.67
CA GLU A 270 -15.81 -40.72 52.61
C GLU A 270 -16.87 -41.30 53.57
N LYS A 271 -16.90 -42.64 53.69
CA LYS A 271 -17.58 -43.35 54.79
C LYS A 271 -16.58 -43.58 55.93
N PRO A 272 -17.00 -43.54 57.21
CA PRO A 272 -16.10 -43.78 58.33
C PRO A 272 -15.80 -45.28 58.50
N LEU A 273 -14.54 -45.61 58.78
CA LEU A 273 -14.12 -46.94 59.22
C LEU A 273 -14.71 -47.27 60.60
N GLN A 274 -15.27 -48.47 60.73
CA GLN A 274 -15.52 -49.13 62.01
C GLN A 274 -14.29 -49.96 62.41
N GLU A 275 -14.07 -50.01 63.72
CA GLU A 275 -13.03 -50.72 64.46
C GLU A 275 -13.08 -52.25 64.24
N GLU A 276 -11.88 -52.87 64.13
CA GLU A 276 -11.47 -54.11 64.82
C GLU A 276 -9.94 -54.24 64.79
#